data_AF-K4QW75-F1
#
_entry.id   AF-K4QW75-F1
#
_cell.length_a   1.000
_cell.length_b   1.000
_cell.length_c   1.000
_cell.angle_alpha   90.00
_cell.angle_beta   90.00
_cell.angle_gamma   90.00
#
_symmetry.space_group_name_H-M   'P 1'
#
loop_
_entity.id
_entity.type
_entity.pdbx_description
1 polymer ?
#
loop_
_entity_poly.entity_id
_entity_poly.type
_entity_poly.pdbx_seq_one_letter_code
_entity_poly.pdbx_strand_id
1 'polypeptide(L)'
;MLSDELRTFVEPFDGGPLRVWLIQVVKQCAEVGEGLACMARSLEYVEQQSVAVGELWLLVDEWEACDLFGDVEIAPLRPVLASLVSDLLPMAQRASTQRRQELPPWCVTGWHVFLSLAGDSAPTYEHPPSLVFLDLVAERLVEEGRVKDAAAVNRWQREARVSLGLEVAEARKAGYFEVAVTPPPEPSGEAPARPTPSACWTVGGAVLVGIGAYAYLPDVPAIHNNLADMQRLLISDEFGIPVENCRVLMDPKDPRQIHAAIEDVMEQVDPASGAFLFYYAGHGRAHPSHGRLLLSMADSREHQTYSYWSFDSLRDQIADCGLSTRLVILDSCYSGSALDLLSGPVDASSAAIRGTYVMASSGATEPSTAPDGARYTDFTGQILAALRSGIPGAGPVVDADALFETVRAQCLANGLPVPARQIRNEGSRIPLMRNRAYQVVTSSPTITSTQ
;
A
#
# COMPACT_ATOMS: atom_id res chain seq x y z
N MET A 1 -29.55 6.39 -32.04
CA MET A 1 -29.20 5.02 -31.61
C MET A 1 -27.93 5.04 -30.78
N LEU A 2 -26.73 5.22 -31.38
CA LEU A 2 -25.48 5.26 -30.61
C LEU A 2 -25.46 6.37 -29.55
N SER A 3 -25.86 7.59 -29.88
CA SER A 3 -25.96 8.70 -28.91
C SER A 3 -26.96 8.43 -27.77
N ASP A 4 -28.02 7.66 -28.07
CA ASP A 4 -29.05 7.33 -27.08
C ASP A 4 -28.57 6.24 -26.11
N GLU A 5 -27.87 5.22 -26.63
CA GLU A 5 -27.28 4.15 -25.82
C GLU A 5 -26.11 4.67 -24.96
N LEU A 6 -25.24 5.54 -25.51
CA LEU A 6 -24.12 6.14 -24.79
C LEU A 6 -24.52 7.25 -23.81
N ARG A 7 -25.78 7.71 -23.86
CA ARG A 7 -26.28 8.89 -23.12
C ARG A 7 -25.40 10.14 -23.32
N THR A 8 -24.72 10.21 -24.46
CA THR A 8 -23.75 11.24 -24.82
C THR A 8 -23.95 11.60 -26.29
N PHE A 9 -23.82 12.87 -26.64
CA PHE A 9 -24.01 13.31 -28.02
C PHE A 9 -22.83 12.87 -28.90
N VAL A 10 -23.09 11.97 -29.84
CA VAL A 10 -22.16 11.62 -30.93
C VAL A 10 -22.50 12.46 -32.15
N GLU A 11 -21.51 13.19 -32.68
CA GLU A 11 -21.68 14.02 -33.88
C GLU A 11 -22.01 13.16 -35.12
N PRO A 12 -23.09 13.46 -35.86
CA PRO A 12 -23.43 12.73 -37.07
C PRO A 12 -22.41 13.00 -38.18
N PHE A 13 -22.20 12.01 -39.06
CA PHE A 13 -21.31 12.18 -40.21
C PHE A 13 -21.83 13.29 -41.14
N ASP A 14 -21.01 14.30 -41.38
CA ASP A 14 -21.34 15.52 -42.12
C ASP A 14 -20.83 15.53 -43.57
N GLY A 15 -20.21 14.44 -44.03
CA GLY A 15 -19.62 14.33 -45.36
C GLY A 15 -18.12 14.67 -45.43
N GLY A 16 -17.47 14.96 -44.30
CA GLY A 16 -16.02 15.14 -44.20
C GLY A 16 -15.19 13.86 -44.38
N PRO A 17 -13.88 13.88 -44.09
CA PRO A 17 -13.03 12.70 -44.20
C PRO A 17 -13.48 11.58 -43.24
N LEU A 18 -14.05 10.51 -43.81
CA LEU A 18 -14.64 9.39 -43.05
C LEU A 18 -13.71 8.84 -41.95
N ARG A 19 -12.41 8.70 -42.23
CA ARG A 19 -11.43 8.19 -41.27
C ARG A 19 -11.29 9.09 -40.03
N VAL A 20 -11.37 10.40 -40.20
CA VAL A 20 -11.23 11.36 -39.09
C VAL A 20 -12.46 11.28 -38.20
N TRP A 21 -13.64 11.26 -38.82
CA TRP A 21 -14.90 11.10 -38.11
C TRP A 21 -14.95 9.77 -37.34
N LEU A 22 -14.55 8.64 -37.96
CA LEU A 22 -14.50 7.34 -37.28
C LEU A 22 -13.56 7.35 -36.07
N ILE A 23 -12.39 7.97 -36.17
CA ILE A 23 -11.46 8.11 -35.02
C ILE A 23 -12.10 8.92 -33.90
N GLN A 24 -12.84 9.99 -34.21
CA GLN A 24 -13.53 10.79 -33.21
C GLN A 24 -14.62 9.99 -32.50
N VAL A 25 -15.42 9.25 -33.25
CA VAL A 25 -16.46 8.37 -32.69
C VAL A 25 -15.85 7.33 -31.75
N VAL A 26 -14.79 6.64 -32.18
CA VAL A 26 -14.09 5.65 -31.34
C VAL A 26 -13.53 6.28 -30.06
N LYS A 27 -12.92 7.47 -30.15
CA LYS A 27 -12.41 8.20 -28.98
C LYS A 27 -13.52 8.57 -28.00
N GLN A 28 -14.63 9.08 -28.49
CA GLN A 28 -15.79 9.41 -27.65
C GLN A 28 -16.37 8.17 -26.97
N CYS A 29 -16.45 7.05 -27.69
CA CYS A 29 -16.88 5.78 -27.12
C CYS A 29 -15.90 5.27 -26.03
N ALA A 30 -14.59 5.48 -26.19
CA ALA A 30 -13.59 5.06 -25.22
C ALA A 30 -13.58 5.91 -23.93
N GLU A 31 -14.09 7.15 -23.97
CA GLU A 31 -14.20 8.03 -22.79
C GLU A 31 -15.38 7.66 -21.86
N VAL A 32 -16.26 6.76 -22.31
CA VAL A 32 -17.49 6.38 -21.61
C VAL A 32 -17.47 4.88 -21.36
N GLY A 33 -17.27 4.43 -20.11
CA GLY A 33 -17.41 3.02 -19.64
C GLY A 33 -17.48 1.93 -20.72
N GLU A 34 -18.56 1.14 -20.77
CA GLU A 34 -18.81 0.12 -21.82
C GLU A 34 -19.11 0.71 -23.23
N GLY A 35 -18.55 1.87 -23.57
CA GLY A 35 -18.93 2.65 -24.75
C GLY A 35 -18.47 2.02 -26.07
N LEU A 36 -17.30 1.37 -26.10
CA LEU A 36 -16.84 0.61 -27.26
C LEU A 36 -17.69 -0.65 -27.50
N ALA A 37 -18.06 -1.37 -26.43
CA ALA A 37 -18.99 -2.49 -26.51
C ALA A 37 -20.40 -2.05 -26.94
N CYS A 38 -20.85 -0.86 -26.52
CA CYS A 38 -22.08 -0.24 -27.00
C CYS A 38 -22.02 0.08 -28.50
N MET A 39 -20.92 0.61 -29.00
CA MET A 39 -20.70 0.86 -30.43
C MET A 39 -20.78 -0.42 -31.26
N ALA A 40 -20.11 -1.49 -30.81
CA ALA A 40 -20.14 -2.79 -31.50
C ALA A 40 -21.55 -3.40 -31.52
N ARG A 41 -22.28 -3.39 -30.39
CA ARG A 41 -23.70 -3.80 -30.32
C ARG A 41 -24.59 -3.01 -31.27
N SER A 42 -24.42 -1.68 -31.29
CA SER A 42 -25.15 -0.80 -32.18
C SER A 42 -24.93 -1.16 -33.65
N LEU A 43 -23.71 -1.52 -34.05
CA LEU A 43 -23.43 -1.97 -35.43
C LEU A 43 -24.00 -3.35 -35.74
N GLU A 44 -24.02 -4.27 -34.77
CA GLU A 44 -24.62 -5.59 -34.90
C GLU A 44 -26.13 -5.53 -35.20
N TYR A 45 -26.85 -4.55 -34.62
CA TYR A 45 -28.26 -4.32 -34.94
C TYR A 45 -28.50 -3.93 -36.39
N VAL A 46 -27.54 -3.23 -37.00
CA VAL A 46 -27.63 -2.72 -38.37
C VAL A 46 -27.10 -3.73 -39.38
N GLU A 47 -26.01 -4.42 -39.06
CA GLU A 47 -25.34 -5.42 -39.90
C GLU A 47 -25.31 -6.81 -39.25
N GLN A 48 -26.49 -7.43 -39.18
CA GLN A 48 -26.62 -8.79 -38.63
C GLN A 48 -25.74 -9.79 -39.40
N GLN A 49 -24.99 -10.61 -38.66
CA GLN A 49 -24.16 -11.71 -39.19
C GLN A 49 -23.00 -11.27 -40.11
N SER A 50 -22.57 -10.00 -40.02
CA SER A 50 -21.40 -9.50 -40.72
C SER A 50 -20.10 -10.01 -40.09
N VAL A 51 -19.18 -10.54 -40.89
CA VAL A 51 -17.85 -10.97 -40.44
C VAL A 51 -17.07 -9.79 -39.83
N ALA A 52 -17.29 -8.58 -40.36
CA ALA A 52 -16.66 -7.37 -39.86
C ALA A 52 -17.09 -7.01 -38.42
N VAL A 53 -18.31 -7.37 -38.02
CA VAL A 53 -18.78 -7.19 -36.63
C VAL A 53 -18.03 -8.13 -35.69
N GLY A 54 -17.73 -9.36 -36.13
CA GLY A 54 -16.89 -10.29 -35.37
C GLY A 54 -15.45 -9.80 -35.20
N GLU A 55 -14.85 -9.25 -36.27
CA GLU A 55 -13.52 -8.64 -36.20
C GLU A 55 -13.50 -7.40 -35.30
N LEU A 56 -14.59 -6.62 -35.29
CA LEU A 56 -14.72 -5.47 -34.42
C LEU A 56 -14.77 -5.87 -32.94
N TRP A 57 -15.52 -6.92 -32.59
CA TRP A 57 -15.56 -7.42 -31.21
C TRP A 57 -14.21 -7.91 -30.71
N LEU A 58 -13.39 -8.53 -31.57
CA LEU A 58 -12.02 -8.88 -31.20
C LEU A 58 -11.17 -7.66 -30.81
N LEU A 59 -11.36 -6.53 -31.48
CA LEU A 59 -10.67 -5.28 -31.16
C LEU A 59 -11.21 -4.65 -29.86
N VAL A 60 -12.50 -4.78 -29.59
CA VAL A 60 -13.11 -4.33 -28.33
C VAL A 60 -12.56 -5.17 -27.17
N ASP A 61 -12.57 -6.50 -27.29
CA ASP A 61 -12.05 -7.42 -26.27
C ASP A 61 -10.54 -7.16 -26.02
N GLU A 62 -9.75 -6.89 -27.06
CA GLU A 62 -8.33 -6.54 -26.93
C GLU A 62 -8.12 -5.18 -26.24
N TRP A 63 -8.99 -4.20 -26.53
CA TRP A 63 -8.96 -2.90 -25.85
C TRP A 63 -9.29 -3.02 -24.37
N GLU A 64 -10.35 -3.74 -24.02
CA GLU A 64 -10.77 -3.93 -22.63
C GLU A 64 -9.73 -4.71 -21.82
N ALA A 65 -9.07 -5.70 -22.44
CA ALA A 65 -7.93 -6.37 -21.81
C ALA A 65 -6.75 -5.40 -21.58
N CYS A 66 -6.41 -4.56 -22.56
CA CYS A 66 -5.35 -3.55 -22.38
C CYS A 66 -5.70 -2.54 -21.28
N ASP A 67 -6.96 -2.11 -21.19
CA ASP A 67 -7.44 -1.17 -20.17
C ASP A 67 -7.39 -1.81 -18.76
N LEU A 68 -7.81 -3.07 -18.64
CA LEU A 68 -7.77 -3.81 -17.38
C LEU A 68 -6.33 -4.02 -16.90
N PHE A 69 -5.45 -4.54 -17.76
CA PHE A 69 -4.08 -4.92 -17.37
C PHE A 69 -3.10 -3.75 -17.43
N GLY A 70 -3.50 -2.60 -17.99
CA GLY A 70 -2.74 -1.36 -18.00
C GLY A 70 -1.31 -1.53 -18.53
N ASP A 71 -0.34 -1.38 -17.63
CA ASP A 71 1.09 -1.42 -17.95
C ASP A 71 1.65 -2.85 -18.17
N VAL A 72 0.85 -3.89 -17.89
CA VAL A 72 1.27 -5.29 -18.09
C VAL A 72 0.99 -5.73 -19.53
N GLU A 73 2.05 -5.97 -20.30
CA GLU A 73 1.93 -6.40 -21.70
C GLU A 73 1.22 -7.76 -21.82
N ILE A 74 0.05 -7.82 -22.46
CA ILE A 74 -0.70 -9.08 -22.71
C ILE A 74 -0.14 -9.90 -23.90
N ALA A 75 0.64 -9.27 -24.79
CA ALA A 75 1.16 -9.89 -26.00
C ALA A 75 1.98 -11.19 -25.79
N PRO A 76 2.79 -11.34 -24.72
CA PRO A 76 3.55 -12.57 -24.46
C PRO A 76 2.69 -13.83 -24.26
N LEU A 77 1.42 -13.69 -23.88
CA LEU A 77 0.51 -14.82 -23.71
C LEU A 77 0.00 -15.38 -25.04
N ARG A 78 -0.04 -14.54 -26.09
CA ARG A 78 -0.70 -14.84 -27.36
C ARG A 78 -0.23 -16.13 -28.04
N PRO A 79 1.07 -16.45 -28.13
CA PRO A 79 1.52 -17.69 -28.77
C PRO A 79 1.01 -18.96 -28.07
N VAL A 80 0.93 -18.94 -26.74
CA VAL A 80 0.47 -20.07 -25.93
C VAL A 80 -1.05 -20.18 -26.05
N LEU A 81 -1.78 -19.08 -25.84
CA LEU A 81 -3.24 -19.09 -25.81
C LEU A 81 -3.87 -19.31 -27.21
N ALA A 82 -3.25 -18.82 -28.27
CA ALA A 82 -3.72 -19.05 -29.64
C ALA A 82 -3.61 -20.52 -30.07
N SER A 83 -2.73 -21.30 -29.43
CA SER A 83 -2.59 -22.74 -29.71
C SER A 83 -3.72 -23.60 -29.13
N LEU A 84 -4.53 -23.04 -28.22
CA LEU A 84 -5.62 -23.73 -27.53
C LEU A 84 -6.94 -23.53 -28.30
N VAL A 85 -7.50 -24.61 -28.86
CA VAL A 85 -8.71 -24.56 -29.71
C VAL A 85 -9.83 -25.50 -29.26
N SER A 86 -9.58 -26.38 -28.28
CA SER A 86 -10.57 -27.33 -27.76
C SER A 86 -10.92 -27.03 -26.30
N ASP A 87 -12.07 -27.52 -25.84
CA ASP A 87 -12.50 -27.51 -24.43
C ASP A 87 -12.53 -26.12 -23.76
N LEU A 88 -12.65 -25.06 -24.58
CA LEU A 88 -12.61 -23.68 -24.12
C LEU A 88 -13.89 -23.26 -23.39
N LEU A 89 -15.06 -23.71 -23.85
CA LEU A 89 -16.35 -23.37 -23.25
C LEU A 89 -16.46 -23.87 -21.79
N PRO A 90 -16.14 -25.14 -21.46
CA PRO A 90 -16.10 -25.60 -20.07
C PRO A 90 -15.14 -24.81 -19.18
N MET A 91 -13.98 -24.40 -19.70
CA MET A 91 -13.01 -23.60 -18.96
C MET A 91 -13.53 -22.18 -18.70
N ALA A 92 -14.12 -21.54 -19.71
CA ALA A 92 -14.73 -20.21 -19.57
C ALA A 92 -15.92 -20.23 -18.58
N GLN A 93 -16.73 -21.29 -18.59
CA GLN A 93 -17.83 -21.49 -17.63
C GLN A 93 -17.36 -21.67 -16.19
N ARG A 94 -16.20 -22.30 -15.98
CA ARG A 94 -15.58 -22.44 -14.65
C ARG A 94 -14.96 -21.14 -14.16
N ALA A 95 -14.47 -20.32 -15.08
CA ALA A 95 -13.79 -19.06 -14.77
C ALA A 95 -14.75 -17.89 -14.51
N SER A 96 -15.91 -17.86 -15.18
CA SER A 96 -16.90 -16.78 -15.01
C SER A 96 -18.00 -17.16 -14.02
N THR A 97 -18.36 -16.23 -13.14
CA THR A 97 -19.51 -16.37 -12.23
C THR A 97 -20.85 -16.13 -12.94
N GLN A 98 -20.82 -15.57 -14.16
CA GLN A 98 -21.98 -15.46 -15.02
C GLN A 98 -22.25 -16.81 -15.70
N ARG A 99 -23.53 -17.23 -15.74
CA ARG A 99 -23.93 -18.45 -16.47
C ARG A 99 -23.78 -18.25 -17.99
N ARG A 100 -22.57 -18.40 -18.53
CA ARG A 100 -22.30 -18.45 -19.98
C ARG A 100 -22.82 -19.76 -20.56
N GLN A 101 -23.87 -19.71 -21.38
CA GLN A 101 -24.41 -20.89 -22.06
C GLN A 101 -23.58 -21.25 -23.30
N GLU A 102 -23.09 -20.25 -24.02
CA GLU A 102 -22.28 -20.39 -25.24
C GLU A 102 -21.14 -19.36 -25.23
N LEU A 103 -20.08 -19.63 -26.00
CA LEU A 103 -19.02 -18.65 -26.26
C LEU A 103 -19.46 -17.72 -27.40
N PRO A 104 -19.05 -16.43 -27.40
CA PRO A 104 -19.26 -15.57 -28.54
C PRO A 104 -18.70 -16.20 -29.83
N PRO A 105 -19.35 -16.02 -30.99
CA PRO A 105 -18.94 -16.65 -32.25
C PRO A 105 -17.50 -16.35 -32.69
N TRP A 106 -16.95 -15.20 -32.26
CA TRP A 106 -15.57 -14.78 -32.55
C TRP A 106 -14.53 -15.41 -31.61
N CYS A 107 -14.96 -16.06 -30.51
CA CYS A 107 -14.08 -16.69 -29.52
C CYS A 107 -13.61 -18.09 -29.95
N VAL A 108 -12.74 -18.15 -30.96
CA VAL A 108 -12.27 -19.41 -31.56
C VAL A 108 -10.99 -20.01 -30.95
N THR A 109 -10.25 -19.26 -30.14
CA THR A 109 -9.02 -19.74 -29.48
C THR A 109 -9.02 -19.33 -28.01
N GLY A 110 -8.13 -19.93 -27.21
CA GLY A 110 -7.90 -19.53 -25.82
C GLY A 110 -7.50 -18.06 -25.68
N TRP A 111 -6.86 -17.48 -26.71
CA TRP A 111 -6.53 -16.05 -26.74
C TRP A 111 -7.81 -15.21 -26.78
N HIS A 112 -8.74 -15.54 -27.68
CA HIS A 112 -10.00 -14.81 -27.80
C HIS A 112 -10.88 -14.94 -26.54
N VAL A 113 -10.89 -16.13 -25.93
CA VAL A 113 -11.62 -16.36 -24.67
C VAL A 113 -11.03 -15.58 -23.52
N PHE A 114 -9.70 -15.51 -23.42
CA PHE A 114 -9.02 -14.68 -22.41
C PHE A 114 -9.40 -13.20 -22.52
N LEU A 115 -9.35 -12.64 -23.75
CA LEU A 115 -9.70 -11.24 -23.99
C LEU A 115 -11.18 -10.97 -23.67
N SER A 116 -12.10 -11.83 -24.15
CA SER A 116 -13.54 -11.70 -23.86
C SER A 116 -13.89 -11.82 -22.38
N LEU A 117 -13.05 -12.49 -21.57
CA LEU A 117 -13.23 -12.58 -20.12
C LEU A 117 -12.59 -11.42 -19.36
N ALA A 118 -11.73 -10.62 -19.99
CA ALA A 118 -11.15 -9.43 -19.38
C ALA A 118 -12.16 -8.27 -19.35
N GLY A 119 -13.08 -8.23 -20.32
CA GLY A 119 -14.23 -7.32 -20.35
C GLY A 119 -15.33 -7.62 -19.33
N ASP A 120 -15.37 -8.84 -18.78
CA ASP A 120 -16.34 -9.19 -17.75
C ASP A 120 -16.00 -8.45 -16.44
N SER A 121 -16.91 -7.59 -15.97
CA SER A 121 -16.78 -6.92 -14.68
C SER A 121 -16.75 -7.95 -13.53
N ALA A 122 -15.61 -8.07 -12.85
CA ALA A 122 -15.53 -8.80 -11.59
C ALA A 122 -16.11 -7.96 -10.44
N PRO A 123 -16.87 -8.54 -9.50
CA PRO A 123 -17.23 -7.84 -8.27
C PRO A 123 -15.95 -7.45 -7.51
N THR A 124 -16.03 -6.37 -6.72
CA THR A 124 -14.92 -5.59 -6.12
C THR A 124 -13.90 -6.38 -5.28
N TYR A 125 -14.05 -7.70 -5.12
CA TYR A 125 -13.19 -8.55 -4.29
C TYR A 125 -12.95 -9.96 -4.88
N GLU A 126 -13.28 -10.20 -6.15
CA GLU A 126 -13.01 -11.47 -6.83
C GLU A 126 -11.95 -11.29 -7.94
N HIS A 127 -11.19 -12.35 -8.22
CA HIS A 127 -10.25 -12.34 -9.36
C HIS A 127 -11.03 -12.16 -10.67
N PRO A 128 -10.56 -11.31 -11.60
CA PRO A 128 -11.09 -11.22 -12.95
C PRO A 128 -11.24 -12.62 -13.57
N PRO A 129 -12.37 -12.92 -14.22
CA PRO A 129 -12.58 -14.20 -14.90
C PRO A 129 -11.45 -14.56 -15.87
N SER A 130 -10.82 -13.56 -16.49
CA SER A 130 -9.64 -13.74 -17.34
C SER A 130 -8.45 -14.38 -16.60
N LEU A 131 -8.18 -14.01 -15.35
CA LEU A 131 -7.10 -14.61 -14.54
C LEU A 131 -7.45 -16.01 -14.04
N VAL A 132 -8.70 -16.23 -13.61
CA VAL A 132 -9.15 -17.58 -13.22
C VAL A 132 -9.09 -18.53 -14.41
N PHE A 133 -9.40 -18.04 -15.61
CA PHE A 133 -9.24 -18.81 -16.85
C PHE A 133 -7.77 -19.18 -17.12
N LEU A 134 -6.82 -18.28 -16.86
CA LEU A 134 -5.40 -18.57 -17.01
C LEU A 134 -4.88 -19.61 -16.02
N ASP A 135 -5.42 -19.71 -14.80
CA ASP A 135 -5.11 -20.80 -13.88
C ASP A 135 -5.51 -22.16 -14.45
N LEU A 136 -6.71 -22.25 -15.00
CA LEU A 136 -7.20 -23.47 -15.66
C LEU A 136 -6.36 -23.82 -16.89
N VAL A 137 -5.90 -22.82 -17.64
CA VAL A 137 -4.98 -23.01 -18.77
C VAL A 137 -3.63 -23.54 -18.28
N ALA A 138 -3.07 -22.97 -17.21
CA ALA A 138 -1.80 -23.41 -16.66
C ALA A 138 -1.85 -24.87 -16.18
N GLU A 139 -2.92 -25.26 -15.48
CA GLU A 139 -3.18 -26.65 -15.07
C GLU A 139 -3.20 -27.59 -16.28
N ARG A 140 -3.99 -27.26 -17.30
CA ARG A 140 -4.11 -28.05 -18.53
C ARG A 140 -2.77 -28.17 -19.28
N LEU A 141 -2.01 -27.09 -19.39
CA LEU A 141 -0.70 -27.10 -20.05
C LEU A 141 0.28 -28.05 -19.34
N VAL A 142 0.19 -28.17 -18.01
CA VAL A 142 0.98 -29.15 -17.25
C VAL A 142 0.55 -30.58 -17.57
N GLU A 143 -0.76 -30.85 -17.63
CA GLU A 143 -1.30 -32.17 -17.99
C GLU A 143 -0.91 -32.60 -19.42
N GLU A 144 -0.86 -31.65 -20.35
CA GLU A 144 -0.39 -31.87 -21.73
C GLU A 144 1.14 -31.96 -21.86
N GLY A 145 1.89 -31.84 -20.75
CA GLY A 145 3.36 -31.89 -20.73
C GLY A 145 4.07 -30.61 -21.20
N ARG A 146 3.32 -29.52 -21.42
CA ARG A 146 3.81 -28.20 -21.85
C ARG A 146 4.24 -27.33 -20.67
N VAL A 147 5.09 -27.87 -19.79
CA VAL A 147 5.49 -27.24 -18.52
C VAL A 147 6.12 -25.86 -18.68
N LYS A 148 6.87 -25.62 -19.77
CA LYS A 148 7.48 -24.30 -20.05
C LYS A 148 6.43 -23.24 -20.35
N ASP A 149 5.39 -23.60 -21.10
CA ASP A 149 4.30 -22.70 -21.45
C ASP A 149 3.46 -22.38 -20.20
N ALA A 150 3.20 -23.38 -19.36
CA ALA A 150 2.53 -23.18 -18.07
C ALA A 150 3.32 -22.24 -17.15
N ALA A 151 4.64 -22.37 -17.09
CA ALA A 151 5.49 -21.48 -16.29
C ALA A 151 5.52 -20.04 -16.82
N ALA A 152 5.45 -19.86 -18.14
CA ALA A 152 5.35 -18.53 -18.76
C ALA A 152 4.01 -17.85 -18.42
N VAL A 153 2.90 -18.60 -18.52
CA VAL A 153 1.56 -18.13 -18.12
C VAL A 153 1.55 -17.76 -16.64
N ASN A 154 2.04 -18.61 -15.74
CA ASN A 154 2.07 -18.33 -14.30
C ASN A 154 2.95 -17.14 -13.91
N ARG A 155 4.07 -16.91 -14.61
CA ARG A 155 4.91 -15.74 -14.36
C ARG A 155 4.17 -14.45 -14.73
N TRP A 156 3.56 -14.44 -15.92
CA TRP A 156 2.75 -13.31 -16.36
C TRP A 156 1.57 -13.06 -15.43
N GLN A 157 0.88 -14.13 -14.98
CA GLN A 157 -0.22 -14.02 -14.04
C GLN A 157 0.18 -13.35 -12.72
N ARG A 158 1.40 -13.58 -12.21
CA ARG A 158 1.90 -12.91 -11.01
C ARG A 158 2.07 -11.42 -11.22
N GLU A 159 2.73 -11.05 -12.31
CA GLU A 159 2.90 -9.64 -12.71
C GLU A 159 1.55 -8.94 -12.92
N ALA A 160 0.61 -9.59 -13.60
CA ALA A 160 -0.75 -9.10 -13.79
C ALA A 160 -1.55 -8.99 -12.48
N ARG A 161 -1.42 -9.96 -11.57
CA ARG A 161 -2.08 -9.91 -10.24
C ARG A 161 -1.47 -8.86 -9.34
N VAL A 162 -0.17 -8.58 -9.45
CA VAL A 162 0.49 -7.46 -8.77
C VAL A 162 -0.03 -6.13 -9.31
N SER A 163 -0.07 -5.96 -10.63
CA SER A 163 -0.58 -4.75 -11.27
C SER A 163 -2.08 -4.51 -10.99
N LEU A 164 -2.86 -5.58 -10.84
CA LEU A 164 -4.28 -5.52 -10.51
C LEU A 164 -4.57 -5.51 -9.00
N GLY A 165 -3.56 -5.65 -8.14
CA GLY A 165 -3.72 -5.68 -6.68
C GLY A 165 -4.43 -6.93 -6.13
N LEU A 166 -4.31 -8.08 -6.81
CA LEU A 166 -5.08 -9.31 -6.54
C LEU A 166 -4.33 -10.42 -5.77
N GLU A 167 -3.03 -10.29 -5.53
CA GLU A 167 -2.21 -11.38 -4.95
C GLU A 167 -2.45 -11.67 -3.45
N VAL A 168 -3.29 -10.87 -2.78
CA VAL A 168 -3.61 -11.03 -1.34
C VAL A 168 -4.63 -12.17 -1.08
N ALA A 169 -5.31 -12.69 -2.10
CA ALA A 169 -6.43 -13.62 -1.91
C ALA A 169 -6.03 -15.11 -1.82
N GLU A 170 -4.94 -15.54 -2.45
CA GLU A 170 -4.61 -16.98 -2.56
C GLU A 170 -3.72 -17.51 -1.42
N ALA A 171 -2.88 -16.66 -0.83
CA ALA A 171 -2.09 -17.03 0.35
C ALA A 171 -2.96 -17.31 1.59
N ARG A 172 -4.25 -16.95 1.57
CA ARG A 172 -5.25 -17.29 2.60
C ARG A 172 -5.80 -18.71 2.51
N LYS A 173 -5.69 -19.39 1.36
CA LYS A 173 -6.28 -20.73 1.16
C LYS A 173 -5.32 -21.89 1.48
N ALA A 174 -4.01 -21.67 1.45
CA ALA A 174 -3.00 -22.69 1.74
C ALA A 174 -2.45 -22.55 3.17
N GLY A 175 -3.28 -22.88 4.17
CA GLY A 175 -2.85 -22.92 5.56
C GLY A 175 -1.95 -24.12 5.84
N TYR A 176 -0.66 -23.91 6.07
CA TYR A 176 0.23 -24.75 6.88
C TYR A 176 1.48 -23.97 7.30
N PHE A 177 1.68 -23.76 8.61
CA PHE A 177 3.00 -23.71 9.24
C PHE A 177 2.88 -24.33 10.63
N GLU A 178 3.47 -25.52 10.80
CA GLU A 178 3.71 -26.15 12.09
C GLU A 178 4.77 -25.35 12.86
N VAL A 179 4.47 -25.03 14.11
CA VAL A 179 5.42 -24.45 15.07
C VAL A 179 6.21 -25.61 15.69
N ALA A 180 7.49 -25.71 15.34
CA ALA A 180 8.43 -26.54 16.07
C ALA A 180 8.86 -25.81 17.35
N VAL A 181 8.37 -26.29 18.50
CA VAL A 181 8.84 -25.87 19.83
C VAL A 181 10.08 -26.69 20.18
N THR A 182 11.24 -26.07 20.25
CA THR A 182 12.43 -26.65 20.89
C THR A 182 12.55 -26.16 22.35
N PRO A 183 12.85 -27.04 23.32
CA PRO A 183 12.98 -26.65 24.73
C PRO A 183 14.34 -25.97 25.02
N PRO A 184 14.43 -25.15 26.08
CA PRO A 184 15.60 -24.32 26.36
C PRO A 184 16.76 -25.13 26.95
N PRO A 185 18.03 -24.78 26.66
CA PRO A 185 19.17 -25.33 27.38
C PRO A 185 19.38 -24.62 28.72
N GLU A 186 19.89 -25.37 29.70
CA GLU A 186 20.21 -24.94 31.07
C GLU A 186 21.34 -23.88 31.13
N PRO A 187 21.39 -23.06 32.20
CA PRO A 187 22.22 -21.87 32.25
C PRO A 187 23.67 -22.22 32.61
N SER A 188 24.62 -21.71 31.82
CA SER A 188 26.00 -21.53 32.25
C SER A 188 26.29 -20.03 32.32
N GLY A 189 26.84 -19.62 33.47
CA GLY A 189 26.96 -18.23 33.86
C GLY A 189 27.99 -17.46 33.06
N GLU A 190 27.56 -16.31 32.54
CA GLU A 190 28.41 -15.22 32.10
C GLU A 190 27.82 -13.89 32.60
N ALA A 191 28.68 -12.95 32.98
CA ALA A 191 28.35 -11.63 33.53
C ALA A 191 27.34 -10.87 32.62
N PRO A 192 26.52 -9.94 33.16
CA PRO A 192 25.38 -9.40 32.42
C PRO A 192 25.85 -8.63 31.18
N ALA A 193 25.70 -9.25 30.01
CA ALA A 193 25.92 -8.63 28.73
C ALA A 193 24.98 -7.42 28.60
N ARG A 194 25.50 -6.29 28.08
CA ARG A 194 24.66 -5.14 27.73
C ARG A 194 23.52 -5.65 26.82
N PRO A 195 22.25 -5.33 27.09
CA PRO A 195 21.15 -5.75 26.23
C PRO A 195 21.40 -5.25 24.81
N THR A 196 21.21 -6.09 23.79
CA THR A 196 21.36 -5.77 22.35
C THR A 196 20.22 -4.84 21.87
N PRO A 197 20.40 -4.05 20.80
CA PRO A 197 19.28 -3.35 20.17
C PRO A 197 18.23 -4.36 19.70
N SER A 198 16.99 -3.92 19.50
CA SER A 198 15.95 -4.82 19.01
C SER A 198 16.31 -5.31 17.62
N ALA A 199 16.45 -6.63 17.48
CA ALA A 199 17.01 -7.26 16.28
C ALA A 199 16.30 -6.88 14.97
N CYS A 200 15.00 -6.53 15.03
CA CYS A 200 14.23 -6.14 13.86
C CYS A 200 14.65 -4.80 13.26
N TRP A 201 15.17 -3.86 14.04
CA TRP A 201 15.63 -2.57 13.52
C TRP A 201 17.03 -2.66 12.91
N THR A 202 17.86 -3.59 13.36
CA THR A 202 19.21 -3.80 12.80
C THR A 202 19.23 -4.31 11.37
N VAL A 203 18.11 -4.83 10.89
CA VAL A 203 17.84 -5.21 9.50
C VAL A 203 16.63 -4.46 8.94
N GLY A 204 16.18 -3.42 9.65
CA GLY A 204 15.00 -2.63 9.34
C GLY A 204 15.32 -1.43 8.44
N GLY A 205 14.31 -0.59 8.24
CA GLY A 205 14.43 0.60 7.41
C GLY A 205 13.52 1.73 7.88
N ALA A 206 13.85 2.95 7.47
CA ALA A 206 13.08 4.14 7.78
C ALA A 206 13.00 5.11 6.61
N VAL A 207 11.83 5.73 6.47
CA VAL A 207 11.61 6.90 5.59
C VAL A 207 11.13 8.06 6.45
N LEU A 208 11.89 9.15 6.44
CA LEU A 208 11.57 10.40 7.12
C LEU A 208 11.23 11.47 6.08
N VAL A 209 10.00 11.95 6.12
CA VAL A 209 9.52 13.03 5.26
C VAL A 209 9.23 14.25 6.09
N GLY A 210 9.74 15.41 5.69
CA GLY A 210 9.43 16.65 6.37
C GLY A 210 9.45 17.84 5.43
N ILE A 211 8.43 18.69 5.58
CA ILE A 211 8.29 19.92 4.82
C ILE A 211 8.39 21.10 5.79
N GLY A 212 9.56 21.75 5.80
CA GLY A 212 9.83 22.95 6.58
C GLY A 212 9.71 24.24 5.78
N ALA A 213 9.84 24.17 4.44
CA ALA A 213 9.71 25.30 3.53
C ALA A 213 8.59 25.07 2.50
N TYR A 214 7.64 26.00 2.43
CA TYR A 214 6.47 25.94 1.59
C TYR A 214 6.42 27.11 0.60
N ALA A 215 5.98 26.83 -0.63
CA ALA A 215 5.79 27.87 -1.63
C ALA A 215 4.51 28.71 -1.39
N TYR A 216 3.47 28.10 -0.80
CA TYR A 216 2.15 28.72 -0.68
C TYR A 216 1.46 28.50 0.68
N LEU A 217 2.10 27.78 1.60
CA LEU A 217 1.64 27.61 2.98
C LEU A 217 2.66 28.26 3.95
N PRO A 218 2.32 28.49 5.22
CA PRO A 218 3.28 29.00 6.19
C PRO A 218 4.45 28.04 6.40
N ASP A 219 5.67 28.57 6.42
CA ASP A 219 6.88 27.79 6.72
C ASP A 219 6.88 27.25 8.16
N VAL A 220 7.51 26.08 8.34
CA VAL A 220 7.76 25.48 9.67
C VAL A 220 9.23 25.01 9.74
N PRO A 221 10.21 25.92 9.81
CA PRO A 221 11.64 25.59 9.67
C PRO A 221 12.16 24.58 10.70
N ALA A 222 11.51 24.48 11.86
CA ALA A 222 11.82 23.49 12.90
C ALA A 222 11.75 22.03 12.39
N ILE A 223 10.96 21.76 11.33
CA ILE A 223 10.85 20.43 10.74
C ILE A 223 12.19 19.95 10.14
N HIS A 224 13.02 20.83 9.61
CA HIS A 224 14.35 20.43 9.13
C HIS A 224 15.23 19.91 10.28
N ASN A 225 15.13 20.53 11.46
CA ASN A 225 15.81 20.05 12.66
C ASN A 225 15.22 18.73 13.17
N ASN A 226 13.90 18.55 13.09
CA ASN A 226 13.24 17.29 13.42
C ASN A 226 13.84 16.14 12.61
N LEU A 227 13.89 16.26 11.28
CA LEU A 227 14.41 15.23 10.38
C LEU A 227 15.86 14.88 10.71
N ALA A 228 16.71 15.91 10.86
CA ALA A 228 18.13 15.71 11.12
C ALA A 228 18.37 14.99 12.46
N ASP A 229 17.64 15.37 13.49
CA ASP A 229 17.80 14.82 14.83
C ASP A 229 17.13 13.45 15.00
N MET A 230 16.02 13.20 14.30
CA MET A 230 15.37 11.89 14.21
C MET A 230 16.26 10.90 13.45
N GLN A 231 16.81 11.29 12.29
CA GLN A 231 17.73 10.44 11.53
C GLN A 231 18.91 10.00 12.38
N ARG A 232 19.58 10.94 13.07
CA ARG A 232 20.72 10.63 13.95
C ARG A 232 20.35 9.68 15.08
N LEU A 233 19.12 9.75 15.60
CA LEU A 233 18.64 8.83 16.62
C LEU A 233 18.41 7.43 16.05
N LEU A 234 17.76 7.32 14.88
CA LEU A 234 17.40 6.04 14.26
C LEU A 234 18.63 5.23 13.83
N ILE A 235 19.66 5.89 13.32
CA ILE A 235 20.93 5.24 12.91
C ILE A 235 21.91 5.02 14.06
N SER A 236 21.55 5.42 15.29
CA SER A 236 22.42 5.23 16.45
C SER A 236 22.47 3.78 16.89
N ASP A 237 23.54 3.38 17.58
CA ASP A 237 23.70 2.04 18.18
C ASP A 237 22.61 1.67 19.21
N GLU A 238 21.83 2.65 19.66
CA GLU A 238 20.75 2.44 20.61
C GLU A 238 19.46 1.99 19.94
N PHE A 239 19.21 2.47 18.72
CA PHE A 239 18.04 2.14 17.89
C PHE A 239 18.40 1.08 16.84
N GLY A 240 19.36 1.38 15.97
CA GLY A 240 20.07 0.38 15.16
C GLY A 240 19.70 0.30 13.69
N ILE A 241 18.95 1.24 13.10
CA ILE A 241 18.63 1.18 11.66
C ILE A 241 19.90 1.38 10.81
N PRO A 242 20.19 0.50 9.82
CA PRO A 242 21.30 0.70 8.89
C PRO A 242 21.23 2.04 8.17
N VAL A 243 22.37 2.71 8.00
CA VAL A 243 22.43 4.06 7.41
C VAL A 243 21.89 4.05 5.97
N GLU A 244 22.17 2.99 5.23
CA GLU A 244 21.71 2.73 3.87
C GLU A 244 20.18 2.57 3.75
N ASN A 245 19.54 2.12 4.83
CA ASN A 245 18.09 1.89 4.90
C ASN A 245 17.34 3.05 5.55
N CYS A 246 18.00 4.18 5.82
CA CYS A 246 17.38 5.37 6.40
C CYS A 246 17.34 6.53 5.38
N ARG A 247 16.18 6.74 4.76
CA ARG A 247 15.97 7.79 3.73
C ARG A 247 15.32 9.03 4.34
N VAL A 248 15.83 10.20 3.96
CA VAL A 248 15.30 11.50 4.37
C VAL A 248 14.89 12.28 3.14
N LEU A 249 13.62 12.66 3.08
CA LEU A 249 13.05 13.51 2.03
C LEU A 249 12.67 14.87 2.65
N MET A 250 13.41 15.90 2.24
CA MET A 250 13.22 17.27 2.70
C MET A 250 12.50 18.08 1.64
N ASP A 251 11.41 18.73 2.03
CA ASP A 251 10.57 19.58 1.18
C ASP A 251 10.20 18.96 -0.19
N PRO A 252 9.76 17.69 -0.26
CA PRO A 252 9.34 17.09 -1.53
C PRO A 252 8.15 17.86 -2.13
N LYS A 253 8.13 17.95 -3.46
CA LYS A 253 7.02 18.54 -4.25
C LYS A 253 6.17 17.50 -4.95
N ASP A 254 6.64 16.26 -4.98
CA ASP A 254 6.01 15.18 -5.72
C ASP A 254 5.88 13.95 -4.82
N PRO A 255 4.65 13.50 -4.52
CA PRO A 255 4.42 12.31 -3.71
C PRO A 255 5.07 11.04 -4.26
N ARG A 256 5.32 10.97 -5.58
CA ARG A 256 6.01 9.83 -6.20
C ARG A 256 7.43 9.64 -5.66
N GLN A 257 8.10 10.71 -5.23
CA GLN A 257 9.41 10.62 -4.58
C GLN A 257 9.32 9.92 -3.23
N ILE A 258 8.22 10.11 -2.51
CA ILE A 258 7.98 9.45 -1.23
C ILE A 258 7.64 7.98 -1.46
N HIS A 259 6.75 7.68 -2.41
CA HIS A 259 6.40 6.30 -2.78
C HIS A 259 7.63 5.49 -3.21
N ALA A 260 8.47 6.04 -4.09
CA ALA A 260 9.71 5.39 -4.52
C ALA A 260 10.70 5.20 -3.36
N ALA A 261 10.84 6.17 -2.45
CA ALA A 261 11.73 6.01 -1.29
C ALA A 261 11.23 4.94 -0.30
N ILE A 262 9.92 4.78 -0.18
CA ILE A 262 9.30 3.71 0.61
C ILE A 262 9.60 2.35 -0.03
N GLU A 263 9.38 2.20 -1.33
CA GLU A 263 9.69 0.99 -2.11
C GLU A 263 11.17 0.62 -2.02
N ASP A 264 12.07 1.56 -2.33
CA ASP A 264 13.52 1.37 -2.27
C ASP A 264 13.98 0.85 -0.90
N VAL A 265 13.42 1.39 0.19
CA VAL A 265 13.77 0.94 1.55
C VAL A 265 13.18 -0.44 1.83
N MET A 266 11.92 -0.67 1.46
CA MET A 266 11.25 -1.94 1.71
C MET A 266 11.88 -3.11 0.95
N GLU A 267 12.42 -2.89 -0.26
CA GLU A 267 13.16 -3.89 -1.01
C GLU A 267 14.45 -4.37 -0.31
N GLN A 268 15.05 -3.52 0.53
CA GLN A 268 16.27 -3.84 1.26
C GLN A 268 16.00 -4.47 2.63
N VAL A 269 14.74 -4.53 3.06
CA VAL A 269 14.34 -5.02 4.38
C VAL A 269 13.73 -6.40 4.25
N ASP A 270 14.29 -7.38 4.96
CA ASP A 270 13.75 -8.74 4.99
C ASP A 270 12.34 -8.75 5.64
N PRO A 271 11.28 -9.16 4.91
CA PRO A 271 9.91 -9.19 5.42
C PRO A 271 9.72 -10.03 6.70
N ALA A 272 10.56 -11.07 6.89
CA ALA A 272 10.44 -12.00 8.00
C ALA A 272 11.06 -11.48 9.30
N SER A 273 12.07 -10.62 9.21
CA SER A 273 12.89 -10.22 10.35
C SER A 273 12.98 -8.72 10.57
N GLY A 274 12.75 -7.91 9.53
CA GLY A 274 12.87 -6.46 9.55
C GLY A 274 11.63 -5.72 10.03
N ALA A 275 11.86 -4.47 10.42
CA ALA A 275 10.82 -3.52 10.78
C ALA A 275 10.94 -2.24 9.94
N PHE A 276 9.80 -1.57 9.73
CA PHE A 276 9.74 -0.31 8.98
C PHE A 276 9.22 0.84 9.83
N LEU A 277 9.89 1.98 9.73
CA LEU A 277 9.48 3.23 10.35
C LEU A 277 9.16 4.28 9.29
N PHE A 278 7.95 4.83 9.33
CA PHE A 278 7.59 6.00 8.55
C PHE A 278 7.36 7.20 9.47
N TYR A 279 8.03 8.31 9.18
CA TYR A 279 7.83 9.58 9.87
C TYR A 279 7.44 10.65 8.87
N TYR A 280 6.38 11.38 9.16
CA TYR A 280 5.99 12.57 8.40
C TYR A 280 5.84 13.77 9.34
N ALA A 281 6.35 14.92 8.91
CA ALA A 281 6.10 16.21 9.55
C ALA A 281 5.76 17.30 8.52
N GLY A 282 4.67 18.01 8.77
CA GLY A 282 4.21 19.10 7.91
C GLY A 282 2.75 19.44 8.15
N HIS A 283 2.21 20.35 7.35
CA HIS A 283 0.78 20.65 7.37
C HIS A 283 -0.04 19.44 6.94
N GLY A 284 -1.24 19.35 7.51
CA GLY A 284 -2.25 18.39 7.08
C GLY A 284 -3.64 18.90 7.32
N ARG A 285 -4.59 18.30 6.61
CA ARG A 285 -5.98 18.72 6.63
C ARG A 285 -6.91 17.58 6.25
N ALA A 286 -8.18 17.71 6.63
CA ALA A 286 -9.22 16.84 6.13
C ALA A 286 -9.61 17.20 4.68
N HIS A 287 -9.86 16.20 3.85
CA HIS A 287 -10.45 16.37 2.53
C HIS A 287 -11.88 16.94 2.68
N PRO A 288 -12.26 18.02 1.96
CA PRO A 288 -13.55 18.69 2.14
C PRO A 288 -14.79 17.80 1.98
N SER A 289 -14.75 16.82 1.05
CA SER A 289 -15.92 15.98 0.76
C SER A 289 -16.06 14.72 1.62
N HIS A 290 -14.97 14.14 2.11
CA HIS A 290 -15.00 12.82 2.76
C HIS A 290 -14.13 12.72 4.01
N GLY A 291 -13.56 13.84 4.47
CA GLY A 291 -12.86 13.93 5.74
C GLY A 291 -11.47 13.30 5.77
N ARG A 292 -11.01 12.65 4.69
CA ARG A 292 -9.74 11.91 4.67
C ARG A 292 -8.53 12.80 4.94
N LEU A 293 -7.53 12.30 5.68
CA LEU A 293 -6.31 13.06 5.92
C LEU A 293 -5.53 13.26 4.63
N LEU A 294 -5.23 14.52 4.34
CA LEU A 294 -4.34 14.98 3.28
C LEU A 294 -3.08 15.56 3.92
N LEU A 295 -1.92 15.09 3.46
CA LEU A 295 -0.59 15.53 3.85
C LEU A 295 -0.07 16.53 2.81
N SER A 296 0.48 17.65 3.25
CA SER A 296 1.02 18.68 2.34
C SER A 296 2.36 18.28 1.71
N MET A 297 2.59 18.80 0.51
CA MET A 297 3.87 18.87 -0.20
C MET A 297 4.40 20.31 -0.16
N ALA A 298 5.66 20.52 -0.51
CA ALA A 298 6.29 21.85 -0.48
C ALA A 298 5.62 22.88 -1.42
N ASP A 299 4.87 22.44 -2.43
CA ASP A 299 4.09 23.29 -3.34
C ASP A 299 2.57 23.16 -3.16
N SER A 300 2.11 22.51 -2.09
CA SER A 300 0.68 22.46 -1.75
C SER A 300 0.09 23.85 -1.56
N ARG A 301 -1.18 24.00 -1.92
CA ARG A 301 -1.94 25.25 -1.84
C ARG A 301 -3.21 25.05 -1.04
N GLU A 302 -3.50 25.97 -0.12
CA GLU A 302 -4.58 25.86 0.88
C GLU A 302 -5.96 25.50 0.32
N HIS A 303 -6.29 25.85 -0.92
CA HIS A 303 -7.60 25.56 -1.52
C HIS A 303 -7.59 24.52 -2.64
N GLN A 304 -6.44 23.86 -2.89
CA GLN A 304 -6.29 22.90 -4.00
C GLN A 304 -5.96 21.51 -3.44
N THR A 305 -6.99 20.69 -3.22
CA THR A 305 -6.84 19.35 -2.63
C THR A 305 -5.94 18.42 -3.44
N TYR A 306 -5.95 18.54 -4.77
CA TYR A 306 -5.09 17.75 -5.66
C TYR A 306 -3.58 18.01 -5.46
N SER A 307 -3.22 19.13 -4.82
CA SER A 307 -1.82 19.47 -4.53
C SER A 307 -1.31 18.84 -3.23
N TYR A 308 -2.16 18.10 -2.52
CA TYR A 308 -1.81 17.35 -1.32
C TYR A 308 -1.71 15.86 -1.65
N TRP A 309 -1.02 15.12 -0.78
CA TRP A 309 -0.91 13.67 -0.84
C TRP A 309 -1.92 13.01 0.09
N SER A 310 -2.60 11.96 -0.39
CA SER A 310 -3.56 11.21 0.42
C SER A 310 -2.86 10.29 1.42
N PHE A 311 -3.25 10.37 2.69
CA PHE A 311 -2.80 9.39 3.69
C PHE A 311 -3.27 7.97 3.36
N ASP A 312 -4.40 7.81 2.66
CA ASP A 312 -4.86 6.47 2.26
C ASP A 312 -3.86 5.79 1.30
N SER A 313 -3.23 6.54 0.39
CA SER A 313 -2.20 6.00 -0.50
C SER A 313 -0.97 5.52 0.27
N LEU A 314 -0.55 6.26 1.30
CA LEU A 314 0.51 5.83 2.22
C LEU A 314 0.10 4.59 3.03
N ARG A 315 -1.14 4.60 3.54
CA ARG A 315 -1.70 3.50 4.34
C ARG A 315 -1.71 2.21 3.54
N ASP A 316 -2.16 2.26 2.29
CA ASP A 316 -2.23 1.08 1.42
C ASP A 316 -0.81 0.58 1.09
N GLN A 317 0.12 1.47 0.72
CA GLN A 317 1.53 1.08 0.48
C GLN A 317 2.21 0.46 1.72
N ILE A 318 1.98 1.02 2.91
CA ILE A 318 2.49 0.45 4.18
C ILE A 318 1.76 -0.85 4.52
N ALA A 319 0.48 -1.00 4.18
CA ALA A 319 -0.25 -2.25 4.39
C ALA A 319 0.35 -3.39 3.56
N ASP A 320 0.75 -3.08 2.33
CA ASP A 320 1.18 -4.04 1.31
C ASP A 320 2.68 -4.41 1.37
N CYS A 321 3.47 -3.73 2.20
CA CYS A 321 4.92 -3.93 2.29
C CYS A 321 5.42 -5.29 2.80
N GLY A 322 4.53 -6.21 3.18
CA GLY A 322 4.89 -7.55 3.67
C GLY A 322 5.56 -7.60 5.06
N LEU A 323 5.98 -6.46 5.63
CA LEU A 323 6.69 -6.42 6.92
C LEU A 323 5.77 -6.68 8.10
N SER A 324 6.22 -7.46 9.08
CA SER A 324 5.42 -7.78 10.26
C SER A 324 5.39 -6.67 11.33
N THR A 325 6.34 -5.73 11.28
CA THR A 325 6.48 -4.65 12.28
C THR A 325 6.58 -3.30 11.59
N ARG A 326 5.61 -2.41 11.87
CA ARG A 326 5.48 -1.10 11.21
C ARG A 326 5.18 -0.02 12.24
N LEU A 327 6.00 1.02 12.30
CA LEU A 327 5.77 2.20 13.14
C LEU A 327 5.54 3.42 12.25
N VAL A 328 4.39 4.06 12.39
CA VAL A 328 4.04 5.28 11.67
C VAL A 328 3.90 6.42 12.66
N ILE A 329 4.66 7.50 12.45
CA ILE A 329 4.63 8.71 13.28
C ILE A 329 4.21 9.90 12.39
N LEU A 330 3.12 10.55 12.75
CA LEU A 330 2.57 11.70 12.02
C LEU A 330 2.60 12.95 12.90
N ASP A 331 3.46 13.91 12.56
CA ASP A 331 3.53 15.24 13.15
C ASP A 331 2.85 16.26 12.22
N SER A 332 1.52 16.22 12.22
CA SER A 332 0.67 17.01 11.34
C SER A 332 -0.60 17.47 12.06
N CYS A 333 -1.15 18.60 11.65
CA CYS A 333 -2.50 19.00 12.02
C CYS A 333 -3.50 17.98 11.50
N TYR A 334 -4.62 17.80 12.19
CA TYR A 334 -5.71 16.92 11.77
C TYR A 334 -5.38 15.41 11.65
N SER A 335 -4.23 14.96 12.15
CA SER A 335 -3.92 13.52 12.19
C SER A 335 -4.79 12.71 13.16
N GLY A 336 -5.64 13.36 13.96
CA GLY A 336 -6.74 12.71 14.68
C GLY A 336 -7.75 12.02 13.75
N SER A 337 -8.00 12.57 12.55
CA SER A 337 -8.87 11.92 11.55
C SER A 337 -8.22 10.66 10.98
N ALA A 338 -6.88 10.58 10.87
CA ALA A 338 -6.19 9.36 10.42
C ALA A 338 -6.57 8.12 11.25
N LEU A 339 -6.93 8.32 12.52
CA LEU A 339 -7.28 7.26 13.46
C LEU A 339 -8.71 6.72 13.26
N ASP A 340 -9.65 7.59 12.89
CA ASP A 340 -11.01 7.20 12.49
C ASP A 340 -11.04 6.51 11.12
N LEU A 341 -10.08 6.83 10.23
CA LEU A 341 -10.00 6.30 8.87
C LEU A 341 -9.47 4.87 8.80
N LEU A 342 -8.73 4.45 9.81
CA LEU A 342 -8.38 3.06 10.04
C LEU A 342 -9.56 2.26 10.67
N SER A 343 -10.68 2.92 11.00
CA SER A 343 -11.87 2.36 11.67
C SER A 343 -13.10 2.22 10.76
N GLY A 344 -12.91 2.13 9.43
CA GLY A 344 -13.96 1.79 8.46
C GLY A 344 -14.71 0.47 8.76
N PRO A 345 -15.82 0.17 8.06
CA PRO A 345 -16.78 -0.88 8.44
C PRO A 345 -16.11 -2.21 8.77
N VAL A 346 -16.59 -2.80 9.86
CA VAL A 346 -16.05 -3.99 10.51
C VAL A 346 -16.41 -5.24 9.71
N ASP A 347 -15.84 -5.43 8.52
CA ASP A 347 -15.97 -6.67 7.74
C ASP A 347 -14.64 -7.01 7.05
N ALA A 348 -14.12 -8.21 7.36
CA ALA A 348 -12.96 -8.93 6.79
C ALA A 348 -11.58 -8.23 6.68
N SER A 349 -11.50 -6.91 6.88
CA SER A 349 -10.27 -6.08 6.84
C SER A 349 -9.44 -6.14 8.12
N SER A 350 -9.93 -6.80 9.17
CA SER A 350 -9.22 -6.87 10.46
C SER A 350 -7.98 -7.76 10.43
N ALA A 351 -7.80 -8.62 9.42
CA ALA A 351 -6.67 -9.55 9.37
C ALA A 351 -5.45 -9.05 8.56
N ALA A 352 -5.59 -7.95 7.79
CA ALA A 352 -4.53 -7.43 6.91
C ALA A 352 -3.57 -6.41 7.59
N ILE A 353 -3.90 -5.96 8.81
CA ILE A 353 -3.07 -5.01 9.57
C ILE A 353 -2.60 -5.70 10.85
N ARG A 354 -1.66 -6.64 10.74
CA ARG A 354 -0.92 -7.18 11.89
C ARG A 354 0.34 -6.34 12.11
N GLY A 355 0.60 -5.93 13.35
CA GLY A 355 1.87 -5.30 13.76
C GLY A 355 2.12 -3.85 13.31
N THR A 356 1.06 -3.06 13.06
CA THR A 356 1.18 -1.61 12.81
C THR A 356 0.84 -0.80 14.05
N TYR A 357 1.75 0.10 14.44
CA TYR A 357 1.54 1.11 15.49
C TYR A 357 1.53 2.49 14.83
N VAL A 358 0.43 3.23 15.00
CA VAL A 358 0.31 4.60 14.50
C VAL A 358 0.30 5.55 15.69
N MET A 359 1.19 6.53 15.68
CA MET A 359 1.23 7.63 16.63
C MET A 359 1.08 8.95 15.87
N ALA A 360 0.23 9.83 16.37
CA ALA A 360 -0.02 11.10 15.73
C ALA A 360 -0.15 12.24 16.73
N SER A 361 0.31 13.43 16.34
CA SER A 361 -0.11 14.67 17.00
C SER A 361 -1.64 14.77 16.96
N SER A 362 -2.27 15.29 18.01
CA SER A 362 -3.71 15.57 17.94
C SER A 362 -3.90 17.05 18.24
N GLY A 363 -4.29 17.81 17.22
CA GLY A 363 -4.70 19.19 17.32
C GLY A 363 -5.97 19.35 16.51
N ALA A 364 -7.05 19.75 17.17
CA ALA A 364 -8.20 20.30 16.47
C ALA A 364 -7.78 21.69 15.97
N THR A 365 -7.83 21.90 14.66
CA THR A 365 -7.86 23.22 14.02
C THR A 365 -6.58 24.08 13.93
N GLU A 366 -5.41 23.71 14.46
CA GLU A 366 -4.19 24.56 14.35
C GLU A 366 -2.95 23.86 13.72
N PRO A 367 -2.06 24.62 13.03
CA PRO A 367 -0.79 24.18 12.41
C PRO A 367 0.08 23.27 13.29
N SER A 368 1.01 22.46 12.73
CA SER A 368 2.06 21.81 13.54
C SER A 368 2.86 22.92 14.19
N THR A 369 2.58 23.20 15.46
CA THR A 369 3.13 24.35 16.14
C THR A 369 4.58 24.06 16.50
N ALA A 370 5.45 24.98 16.09
CA ALA A 370 6.72 25.21 16.74
C ALA A 370 6.62 26.64 17.30
N PRO A 371 6.79 26.85 18.61
CA PRO A 371 6.91 28.21 19.14
C PRO A 371 8.00 28.99 18.39
N ASP A 372 7.86 30.31 18.27
CA ASP A 372 8.84 31.14 17.56
C ASP A 372 10.27 30.89 18.10
N GLY A 373 11.17 30.46 17.22
CA GLY A 373 12.56 30.13 17.59
C GLY A 373 12.77 28.78 18.29
N ALA A 374 11.71 27.97 18.45
CA ALA A 374 11.85 26.60 18.94
C ALA A 374 12.67 25.75 17.98
N ARG A 375 13.49 24.87 18.55
CA ARG A 375 14.35 23.98 17.77
C ARG A 375 13.56 22.89 17.04
N TYR A 376 12.47 22.42 17.63
CA TYR A 376 11.62 21.33 17.13
C TYR A 376 10.15 21.76 17.15
N THR A 377 9.33 21.07 16.37
CA THR A 377 7.86 21.09 16.58
C THR A 377 7.52 20.49 17.95
N ASP A 378 6.38 20.89 18.52
CA ASP A 378 6.01 20.49 19.88
C ASP A 378 5.97 18.97 20.05
N PHE A 379 5.30 18.26 19.13
CA PHE A 379 5.14 16.81 19.20
C PHE A 379 6.47 16.05 19.02
N THR A 380 7.22 16.35 17.95
CA THR A 380 8.53 15.71 17.73
C THR A 380 9.54 16.06 18.82
N GLY A 381 9.47 17.28 19.39
CA GLY A 381 10.30 17.69 20.52
C GLY A 381 10.12 16.78 21.74
N GLN A 382 8.88 16.43 22.08
CA GLN A 382 8.59 15.49 23.18
C GLN A 382 9.08 14.06 22.86
N ILE A 383 8.89 13.57 21.64
CA ILE A 383 9.41 12.25 21.22
C ILE A 383 10.93 12.19 21.37
N LEU A 384 11.64 13.16 20.80
CA LEU A 384 13.09 13.21 20.87
C LEU A 384 13.59 13.35 22.31
N ALA A 385 12.91 14.14 23.15
CA ALA A 385 13.25 14.27 24.56
C ALA A 385 13.13 12.94 25.30
N ALA A 386 11.99 12.25 25.17
CA ALA A 386 11.72 10.97 25.82
C ALA A 386 12.72 9.88 25.42
N LEU A 387 13.01 9.75 24.12
CA LEU A 387 13.94 8.74 23.61
C LEU A 387 15.40 9.04 24.03
N ARG A 388 15.81 10.32 24.05
CA ARG A 388 17.17 10.71 24.44
C ARG A 388 17.45 10.59 25.92
N SER A 389 16.47 10.85 26.78
CA SER A 389 16.60 10.69 28.23
C SER A 389 16.42 9.23 28.68
N GLY A 390 15.71 8.44 27.86
CA GLY A 390 15.13 7.19 28.30
C GLY A 390 13.89 7.42 29.16
N ILE A 391 13.18 6.32 29.44
CA ILE A 391 11.90 6.31 30.16
C ILE A 391 12.05 5.53 31.47
N PRO A 392 12.05 6.19 32.64
CA PRO A 392 12.13 5.51 33.92
C PRO A 392 11.01 4.47 34.08
N GLY A 393 11.35 3.26 34.51
CA GLY A 393 10.38 2.18 34.73
C GLY A 393 9.97 1.38 33.48
N ALA A 394 10.38 1.79 32.27
CA ALA A 394 10.07 1.07 31.02
C ALA A 394 10.92 -0.20 30.79
N GLY A 395 11.74 -0.61 31.77
CA GLY A 395 12.66 -1.74 31.61
C GLY A 395 13.86 -1.42 30.69
N PRO A 396 14.61 -2.43 30.22
CA PRO A 396 15.85 -2.24 29.45
C PRO A 396 15.65 -1.73 28.02
N VAL A 397 14.44 -1.86 27.46
CA VAL A 397 14.10 -1.47 26.08
C VAL A 397 12.83 -0.63 26.13
N VAL A 398 12.85 0.55 25.51
CA VAL A 398 11.67 1.38 25.31
C VAL A 398 10.85 0.78 24.18
N ASP A 399 9.58 0.46 24.43
CA ASP A 399 8.62 0.11 23.39
C ASP A 399 7.78 1.31 22.93
N ALA A 400 7.08 1.16 21.80
CA ALA A 400 6.26 2.21 21.21
C ALA A 400 5.15 2.72 22.15
N ASP A 401 4.64 1.87 23.03
CA ASP A 401 3.55 2.22 23.93
C ASP A 401 4.03 3.01 25.14
N ALA A 402 5.17 2.59 25.72
CA ALA A 402 5.88 3.35 26.74
C ALA A 402 6.28 4.73 26.23
N LEU A 403 6.76 4.82 24.98
CA LEU A 403 7.03 6.10 24.32
C LEU A 403 5.75 6.94 24.24
N PHE A 404 4.65 6.38 23.73
CA PHE A 404 3.39 7.11 23.59
C PHE A 404 2.89 7.66 24.92
N GLU A 405 2.78 6.82 25.96
CA GLU A 405 2.24 7.26 27.25
C GLU A 405 3.13 8.32 27.90
N THR A 406 4.46 8.24 27.71
CA THR A 406 5.41 9.25 28.17
C THR A 406 5.20 10.58 27.44
N VAL A 407 5.15 10.55 26.10
CA VAL A 407 4.93 11.75 25.28
C VAL A 407 3.56 12.36 25.59
N ARG A 408 2.53 11.53 25.76
CA ARG A 408 1.18 11.96 26.16
C ARG A 408 1.18 12.67 27.52
N ALA A 409 1.87 12.11 28.52
CA ALA A 409 2.00 12.72 29.83
C ALA A 409 2.78 14.04 29.78
N GLN A 410 3.86 14.10 28.98
CA GLN A 410 4.63 15.33 28.76
C GLN A 410 3.78 16.41 28.08
N CYS A 411 3.03 16.08 27.04
CA CYS A 411 2.13 17.02 26.39
C CYS A 411 1.09 17.58 27.36
N LEU A 412 0.44 16.70 28.15
CA LEU A 412 -0.54 17.11 29.15
C LEU A 412 0.07 18.05 30.21
N ALA A 413 1.28 17.73 30.70
CA ALA A 413 1.96 18.54 31.70
C ALA A 413 2.39 19.92 31.17
N ASN A 414 2.71 20.01 29.88
CA ASN A 414 3.15 21.24 29.22
C ASN A 414 2.01 22.05 28.58
N GLY A 415 0.75 21.61 28.74
CA GLY A 415 -0.41 22.27 28.11
C GLY A 415 -0.43 22.17 26.58
N LEU A 416 0.27 21.17 26.03
CA LEU A 416 0.37 20.93 24.59
C LEU A 416 -0.78 20.04 24.11
N PRO A 417 -1.06 20.03 22.78
CA PRO A 417 -2.05 19.14 22.22
C PRO A 417 -1.71 17.66 22.53
N VAL A 418 -2.70 16.93 23.07
CA VAL A 418 -2.50 15.56 23.56
C VAL A 418 -2.41 14.62 22.36
N PRO A 419 -1.33 13.84 22.16
CA PRO A 419 -1.22 12.95 21.01
C PRO A 419 -2.24 11.83 21.08
N ALA A 420 -2.48 11.19 19.92
CA ALA A 420 -3.36 10.06 19.81
C ALA A 420 -2.64 8.87 19.15
N ARG A 421 -3.09 7.65 19.47
CA ARG A 421 -2.51 6.41 18.94
C ARG A 421 -3.58 5.46 18.44
N GLN A 422 -3.16 4.55 17.57
CA GLN A 422 -3.95 3.38 17.20
C GLN A 422 -3.07 2.15 17.09
N ILE A 423 -3.60 1.04 17.62
CA ILE A 423 -2.93 -0.25 17.69
C ILE A 423 -3.85 -1.28 17.02
N ARG A 424 -3.31 -2.14 16.16
CA ARG A 424 -4.03 -3.27 15.53
C ARG A 424 -3.30 -4.60 15.82
N ASN A 425 -4.09 -5.66 16.08
CA ASN A 425 -3.67 -7.07 16.29
C ASN A 425 -2.32 -7.27 17.00
N GLU A 426 -2.30 -7.17 18.34
CA GLU A 426 -1.12 -7.43 19.20
C GLU A 426 0.12 -6.55 18.97
N GLY A 427 0.04 -5.46 18.18
CA GLY A 427 1.12 -4.48 18.01
C GLY A 427 1.48 -3.66 19.27
N SER A 428 1.10 -4.10 20.46
CA SER A 428 1.13 -3.33 21.71
C SER A 428 2.52 -3.14 22.31
N ARG A 429 3.59 -3.73 21.73
CA ARG A 429 4.96 -3.62 22.23
C ARG A 429 6.02 -3.72 21.14
N ILE A 430 5.95 -2.86 20.11
CA ILE A 430 7.07 -2.73 19.16
C ILE A 430 8.28 -2.21 19.95
N PRO A 431 9.35 -3.00 20.14
CA PRO A 431 10.50 -2.56 20.90
C PRO A 431 11.29 -1.58 20.03
N LEU A 432 11.63 -0.38 20.52
CA LEU A 432 12.22 0.69 19.71
C LEU A 432 13.73 0.77 19.89
N MET A 433 14.16 1.06 21.12
CA MET A 433 15.56 1.31 21.40
C MET A 433 15.91 0.97 22.84
N ARG A 434 17.21 0.83 23.09
CA ARG A 434 17.76 0.67 24.44
C ARG A 434 17.33 1.83 25.33
N ASN A 435 16.84 1.50 26.52
CA ASN A 435 16.41 2.51 27.48
C ASN A 435 17.59 3.06 28.28
N ARG A 436 17.98 4.31 28.02
CA ARG A 436 19.04 5.01 28.76
C ARG A 436 18.74 5.18 30.26
N ALA A 437 17.48 5.20 30.65
CA ALA A 437 17.07 5.34 32.05
C ALA A 437 17.09 4.00 32.81
N TYR A 438 17.44 2.88 32.15
CA TYR A 438 17.48 1.57 32.80
C TYR A 438 18.71 1.43 33.70
N GLN A 439 18.46 1.21 34.99
CA GLN A 439 19.48 0.83 35.96
C GLN A 439 19.35 -0.66 36.28
N VAL A 440 20.44 -1.41 36.13
CA VAL A 440 20.47 -2.83 36.53
C VAL A 440 20.42 -2.87 38.05
N VAL A 441 19.34 -3.40 38.62
CA VAL A 441 19.29 -3.71 40.05
C VAL A 441 20.19 -4.92 40.27
N THR A 442 21.45 -4.68 40.64
CA THR A 442 22.32 -5.74 41.14
C THR A 442 21.83 -6.12 42.53
N SER A 443 21.00 -7.16 42.64
CA SER A 443 20.76 -7.81 43.91
C SER A 443 22.08 -8.44 44.37
N SER A 444 22.77 -7.76 45.28
CA SER A 444 23.90 -8.36 45.98
C SER A 444 23.37 -9.58 46.74
N PRO A 445 24.00 -10.77 46.66
CA PRO A 445 23.57 -11.90 47.46
C PRO A 445 23.77 -11.53 48.92
N THR A 446 22.67 -11.47 49.68
CA THR A 446 22.72 -11.41 51.13
C THR A 446 23.43 -12.67 51.62
N ILE A 447 24.71 -12.55 51.97
CA ILE A 447 25.42 -13.60 52.69
C ILE A 447 24.83 -13.61 54.10
N THR A 448 23.84 -14.48 54.32
CA THR A 448 23.40 -14.82 55.68
C THR A 448 24.52 -15.66 56.31
N SER A 449 25.42 -14.99 57.03
CA SER A 449 26.33 -15.65 57.95
C SER A 449 25.54 -16.06 59.19
N THR A 450 25.21 -17.34 59.28
CA THR A 450 24.74 -17.94 60.54
C THR A 450 25.97 -18.49 61.26
N GLN A 451 26.33 -17.87 62.39
CA GLN A 451 27.23 -18.44 63.40
C GLN A 451 26.46 -19.41 64.30
#